data_AF-A0A7S3R6V2-F1
#
_entry.id   AF-A0A7S3R6V2-F1
#
_cell.length_a   1.000
_cell.length_b   1.000
_cell.length_c   1.000
_cell.angle_alpha   90.00
_cell.angle_beta   90.00
_cell.angle_gamma   90.00
#
_symmetry.space_group_name_H-M   'P 1'
#
loop_
_entity.id
_entity.type
_entity.pdbx_description
1 polymer ?
#
loop_
_entity_poly.entity_id
_entity_poly.type
_entity_poly.pdbx_seq_one_letter_code
_entity_poly.pdbx_strand_id
1 'polypeptide(L)'
;MAAPLTDPVSGVQDLIASWVRVKVTYVFARLGVADVLQPTGTAKTCKELASQLEAHEDSLYRVLRTAGQLGLVREEAGDNEADTDMYAVRGGRRFVLTPMGEVLKEDHPTQFKYFSMVWGLPAHADSQNKLFETVKTGQPGCKLAFGADHLFQLLDKDPMEHEVFNQGMTAHSNIQGKIIAASYDFSKCKKVVDVGGSKGTLVQLILDAHPGEC
;
A
#
# COMPACT_ATOMS: atom_id res chain seq x y z
N MET A 1 10.51 -23.19 4.48
CA MET A 1 9.50 -24.23 4.24
C MET A 1 8.14 -23.54 4.29
N ALA A 2 7.39 -23.55 3.18
CA ALA A 2 6.05 -22.99 3.15
C ALA A 2 5.16 -23.76 4.13
N ALA A 3 4.31 -23.04 4.88
CA ALA A 3 3.27 -23.66 5.71
C ALA A 3 2.41 -24.61 4.84
N PRO A 4 1.85 -25.69 5.41
CA PRO A 4 1.04 -26.63 4.63
C PRO A 4 -0.03 -25.85 3.91
N LEU A 5 -0.15 -26.07 2.60
CA LEU A 5 -1.23 -25.51 1.81
C LEU A 5 -2.53 -25.81 2.56
N THR A 6 -3.19 -24.74 2.99
CA THR A 6 -4.64 -24.73 3.20
C THR A 6 -5.28 -25.48 2.02
N ASP A 7 -6.36 -26.23 2.25
CA ASP A 7 -6.95 -27.04 1.19
C ASP A 7 -7.16 -26.22 -0.10
N PRO A 8 -7.11 -26.81 -1.31
CA PRO A 8 -7.12 -26.05 -2.55
C PRO A 8 -8.25 -25.02 -2.68
N VAL A 9 -9.42 -25.27 -2.06
CA VAL A 9 -10.54 -24.32 -2.04
C VAL A 9 -10.18 -23.10 -1.20
N SER A 10 -9.63 -23.29 0.00
CA SER A 10 -9.13 -22.20 0.85
C SER A 10 -8.02 -21.40 0.16
N GLY A 11 -7.13 -22.06 -0.60
CA GLY A 11 -6.11 -21.38 -1.40
C GLY A 11 -6.70 -20.46 -2.47
N VAL A 12 -7.70 -20.94 -3.23
CA VAL A 12 -8.41 -20.12 -4.23
C VAL A 12 -9.22 -19.00 -3.56
N GLN A 13 -9.85 -19.27 -2.41
CA GLN A 13 -10.55 -18.25 -1.63
C GLN A 13 -9.59 -17.13 -1.17
N ASP A 14 -8.35 -17.44 -0.81
CA ASP A 14 -7.35 -16.41 -0.44
C ASP A 14 -6.97 -15.52 -1.63
N LEU A 15 -6.79 -16.12 -2.81
CA LEU A 15 -6.52 -15.39 -4.04
C LEU A 15 -7.69 -14.46 -4.40
N ILE A 16 -8.92 -14.96 -4.29
CA ILE A 16 -10.12 -14.15 -4.48
C ILE A 16 -10.21 -13.07 -3.41
N ALA A 17 -9.92 -13.36 -2.14
CA ALA A 17 -9.98 -12.35 -1.08
C ALA A 17 -8.88 -11.26 -1.20
N SER A 18 -7.84 -11.50 -2.00
CA SER A 18 -6.70 -10.57 -2.12
C SER A 18 -7.09 -9.19 -2.65
N TRP A 19 -8.17 -9.05 -3.43
CA TRP A 19 -8.65 -7.72 -3.85
C TRP A 19 -9.11 -6.88 -2.66
N VAL A 20 -9.70 -7.49 -1.62
CA VAL A 20 -10.10 -6.79 -0.39
C VAL A 20 -8.86 -6.25 0.32
N ARG A 21 -7.77 -7.02 0.36
CA ARG A 21 -6.50 -6.60 0.96
C ARG A 21 -5.98 -5.33 0.29
N VAL A 22 -5.95 -5.31 -1.03
CA VAL A 22 -5.51 -4.13 -1.81
C VAL A 22 -6.40 -2.91 -1.55
N LYS A 23 -7.74 -3.08 -1.60
CA LYS A 23 -8.67 -1.96 -1.42
C LYS A 23 -8.67 -1.40 0.00
N VAL A 24 -8.59 -2.26 1.02
CA VAL A 24 -8.53 -1.82 2.42
C VAL A 24 -7.23 -1.08 2.70
N THR A 25 -6.08 -1.61 2.27
CA THR A 25 -4.79 -0.93 2.43
C THR A 25 -4.77 0.40 1.70
N TYR A 26 -5.31 0.45 0.47
CA TYR A 26 -5.45 1.69 -0.28
C TYR A 26 -6.28 2.75 0.47
N VAL A 27 -7.48 2.40 0.95
CA VAL A 27 -8.35 3.33 1.67
C VAL A 27 -7.70 3.78 2.98
N PHE A 28 -7.08 2.85 3.71
CA PHE A 28 -6.36 3.13 4.95
C PHE A 28 -5.24 4.16 4.73
N ALA A 29 -4.42 3.98 3.69
CA ALA A 29 -3.35 4.89 3.31
C ALA A 29 -3.91 6.24 2.82
N ARG A 30 -4.90 6.23 1.91
CA ARG A 30 -5.46 7.45 1.31
C ARG A 30 -6.19 8.32 2.30
N LEU A 31 -6.88 7.73 3.29
CA LEU A 31 -7.50 8.49 4.38
C LEU A 31 -6.47 9.06 5.36
N GLY A 32 -5.24 8.54 5.41
CA GLY A 32 -4.25 8.95 6.40
C GLY A 32 -4.48 8.35 7.79
N VAL A 33 -5.04 7.15 7.87
CA VAL A 33 -5.35 6.49 9.16
C VAL A 33 -4.07 6.28 9.99
N ALA A 34 -2.96 5.91 9.34
CA ALA A 34 -1.68 5.73 10.00
C ALA A 34 -1.15 7.02 10.65
N ASP A 35 -1.47 8.17 10.06
CA ASP A 35 -0.97 9.47 10.48
C ASP A 35 -1.65 9.96 11.76
N VAL A 36 -2.92 9.59 11.95
CA VAL A 36 -3.70 9.94 13.15
C VAL A 36 -3.60 8.90 14.26
N LEU A 37 -3.05 7.72 13.99
CA LEU A 37 -2.80 6.69 15.01
C LEU A 37 -1.33 6.66 15.44
N GLN A 38 -1.11 6.21 16.66
CA GLN A 38 0.22 6.00 17.23
C GLN A 38 0.36 4.54 17.69
N PRO A 39 1.55 3.92 17.57
CA PRO A 39 1.77 2.54 18.00
C PRO A 39 1.78 2.38 19.52
N THR A 40 2.30 3.40 20.22
CA THR A 40 2.43 3.46 21.69
C THR A 40 1.55 4.54 22.31
N GLY A 41 0.60 5.10 21.54
CA GLY A 41 -0.30 6.16 22.01
C GLY A 41 -1.64 5.65 22.48
N THR A 42 -2.46 6.56 23.01
CA THR A 42 -3.83 6.27 23.42
C THR A 42 -4.64 5.76 22.24
N ALA A 43 -5.22 4.56 22.39
CA ALA A 43 -6.10 3.98 21.40
C ALA A 43 -7.29 4.91 21.12
N LYS A 44 -7.61 5.12 19.84
CA LYS A 44 -8.69 6.02 19.41
C LYS A 44 -9.92 5.23 19.05
N THR A 45 -11.08 5.72 19.45
CA THR A 45 -12.38 5.20 19.02
C THR A 45 -12.60 5.47 17.53
N CYS A 46 -13.49 4.70 16.90
CA CYS A 46 -13.84 4.94 15.50
C CYS A 46 -14.47 6.33 15.30
N LYS A 47 -15.26 6.81 16.27
CA LYS A 47 -15.85 8.15 16.26
C LYS A 47 -14.79 9.27 16.24
N GLU A 48 -13.76 9.16 17.07
CA GLU A 48 -12.65 10.12 17.07
C GLU A 48 -11.88 10.12 15.75
N LEU A 49 -11.61 8.93 15.20
CA LEU A 49 -10.95 8.78 13.90
C LEU A 49 -11.81 9.34 12.76
N ALA A 50 -13.10 9.02 12.74
CA ALA A 50 -14.04 9.49 11.74
C ALA A 50 -14.12 11.03 11.72
N SER A 51 -14.14 11.66 12.90
CA SER A 51 -14.12 13.12 13.02
C SER A 51 -12.81 13.73 12.53
N GLN A 52 -11.65 13.11 12.76
CA GLN A 52 -10.34 13.63 12.33
C GLN A 52 -10.08 13.42 10.83
N LEU A 53 -10.62 12.34 10.27
CA LEU A 53 -10.40 11.93 8.87
C LEU A 53 -11.54 12.36 7.94
N GLU A 54 -12.53 13.11 8.45
CA GLU A 54 -13.74 13.52 7.72
C GLU A 54 -14.47 12.33 7.06
N ALA A 55 -14.54 11.21 7.78
CA ALA A 55 -15.07 9.95 7.29
C ALA A 55 -16.40 9.56 7.97
N HIS A 56 -17.18 8.72 7.31
CA HIS A 56 -18.38 8.13 7.91
C HIS A 56 -17.99 7.03 8.91
N GLU A 57 -18.37 7.21 10.18
CA GLU A 57 -17.97 6.34 11.31
C GLU A 57 -18.20 4.85 11.05
N ASP A 58 -19.43 4.45 10.73
CA ASP A 58 -19.77 3.03 10.52
C ASP A 58 -19.03 2.40 9.32
N SER A 59 -18.76 3.20 8.29
CA SER A 59 -18.04 2.73 7.10
C SER A 59 -16.55 2.58 7.41
N LEU A 60 -15.98 3.56 8.13
CA LEU A 60 -14.60 3.53 8.60
C LEU A 60 -14.38 2.33 9.53
N TYR A 61 -15.31 2.06 10.45
CA TYR A 61 -15.23 0.89 11.34
C TYR A 61 -15.08 -0.41 10.56
N ARG A 62 -15.86 -0.60 9.47
CA ARG A 62 -15.74 -1.80 8.63
C ARG A 62 -14.36 -1.94 7.99
N VAL A 63 -13.77 -0.83 7.54
CA VAL A 63 -12.41 -0.79 7.01
C VAL A 63 -11.40 -1.11 8.10
N LEU A 64 -11.49 -0.46 9.27
CA LEU A 64 -10.59 -0.67 10.41
C LEU A 64 -10.64 -2.10 10.95
N ARG A 65 -11.84 -2.70 11.02
CA ARG A 65 -12.02 -4.10 11.41
C ARG A 65 -11.27 -5.04 10.46
N THR A 66 -11.38 -4.83 9.15
CA THR A 66 -10.62 -5.63 8.17
C THR A 66 -9.13 -5.29 8.25
N ALA A 67 -8.75 -4.03 8.39
CA ALA A 67 -7.35 -3.62 8.58
C ALA A 67 -6.72 -4.26 9.83
N GLY A 68 -7.51 -4.51 10.88
CA GLY A 68 -7.11 -5.27 12.06
C GLY A 68 -6.79 -6.73 11.74
N GLN A 69 -7.63 -7.38 10.92
CA GLN A 69 -7.37 -8.75 10.43
C GLN A 69 -6.15 -8.83 9.51
N LEU A 70 -5.84 -7.75 8.78
CA LEU A 70 -4.64 -7.64 7.95
C LEU A 70 -3.39 -7.25 8.77
N GLY A 71 -3.55 -6.96 10.06
CA GLY A 71 -2.46 -6.60 10.95
C GLY A 71 -1.95 -5.18 10.78
N LEU A 72 -2.70 -4.27 10.16
CA LEU A 72 -2.34 -2.84 10.05
C LEU A 72 -2.63 -2.07 11.35
N VAL A 73 -3.73 -2.42 12.02
CA VAL A 73 -4.12 -1.89 13.32
C VAL A 73 -4.38 -3.04 14.28
N ARG A 74 -4.46 -2.74 15.58
CA ARG A 74 -4.97 -3.67 16.57
C ARG A 74 -6.20 -3.06 17.22
N GLU A 75 -7.24 -3.86 17.33
CA GLU A 75 -8.46 -3.49 18.02
C GLU A 75 -8.31 -3.80 19.52
N GLU A 76 -8.73 -2.86 20.36
CA GLU A 76 -8.82 -2.98 21.81
C GLU A 76 -10.28 -2.93 22.23
N ALA A 77 -10.63 -3.77 23.21
CA ALA A 77 -11.91 -3.67 23.89
C ALA A 77 -12.02 -2.28 24.55
N GLY A 78 -13.20 -1.67 24.45
CA GLY A 78 -13.49 -0.44 25.17
C GLY A 78 -13.60 -0.67 26.67
N ASP A 79 -13.73 0.42 27.42
CA ASP A 79 -13.68 0.41 28.89
C ASP A 79 -14.93 -0.24 29.55
N ASN A 80 -15.93 -0.67 28.77
CA ASN A 80 -17.20 -1.23 29.27
C ASN A 80 -17.32 -2.73 29.01
N GLU A 81 -17.68 -3.52 30.03
CA GLU A 81 -17.94 -4.97 29.92
C GLU A 81 -19.04 -5.34 28.89
N ALA A 82 -19.91 -4.40 28.54
CA ALA A 82 -20.92 -4.54 27.49
C ALA A 82 -20.35 -4.53 26.05
N ASP A 83 -19.09 -4.13 25.85
CA ASP A 83 -18.40 -4.14 24.54
C ASP A 83 -17.91 -5.54 24.11
N THR A 84 -18.19 -6.57 24.92
CA THR A 84 -17.83 -7.97 24.62
C THR A 84 -18.81 -8.70 23.70
N ASP A 85 -20.01 -8.16 23.51
CA ASP A 85 -20.92 -8.65 22.48
C ASP A 85 -20.42 -8.17 21.11
N MET A 86 -20.15 -9.11 20.19
CA MET A 86 -19.70 -8.82 18.82
C MET A 86 -20.63 -7.83 18.10
N TYR A 87 -21.90 -7.74 18.53
CA TYR A 87 -22.92 -6.86 17.97
C TYR A 87 -23.29 -5.65 18.85
N ALA A 88 -22.89 -5.60 20.12
CA ALA A 88 -23.18 -4.46 20.97
C ALA A 88 -22.04 -3.43 20.93
N VAL A 89 -22.44 -2.18 20.68
CA VAL A 89 -21.65 -0.95 20.74
C VAL A 89 -20.41 -0.93 19.84
N ARG A 90 -20.64 -0.74 18.54
CA ARG A 90 -19.58 -0.38 17.56
C ARG A 90 -18.76 0.86 17.96
N GLY A 91 -19.34 1.76 18.77
CA GLY A 91 -18.73 3.04 19.16
C GLY A 91 -17.67 2.97 20.28
N GLY A 92 -17.57 1.85 21.01
CA GLY A 92 -16.63 1.69 22.13
C GLY A 92 -15.27 1.10 21.74
N ARG A 93 -15.18 0.44 20.58
CA ARG A 93 -13.96 -0.21 20.08
C ARG A 93 -12.89 0.83 19.76
N ARG A 94 -11.68 0.56 20.26
CA ARG A 94 -10.53 1.44 20.10
C ARG A 94 -9.48 0.79 19.22
N PHE A 95 -8.72 1.61 18.51
CA PHE A 95 -7.71 1.16 17.56
C PHE A 95 -6.36 1.79 17.90
N VAL A 96 -5.31 0.97 17.82
CA VAL A 96 -3.91 1.40 17.84
C VAL A 96 -3.21 0.99 16.55
N LEU A 97 -2.16 1.72 16.18
CA LEU A 97 -1.33 1.35 15.03
C LEU A 97 -0.44 0.15 15.38
N THR A 98 -0.19 -0.71 14.40
CA THR A 98 0.83 -1.78 14.54
C THR A 98 2.13 -1.37 13.85
N PRO A 99 3.24 -2.09 14.09
CA PRO A 99 4.47 -1.89 13.30
C PRO A 99 4.29 -2.03 11.78
N MET A 100 3.34 -2.86 11.32
CA MET A 100 3.04 -2.97 9.88
C MET A 100 2.28 -1.74 9.38
N GLY A 101 1.36 -1.21 10.18
CA GLY A 101 0.64 0.03 9.86
C GLY A 101 1.52 1.27 9.86
N GLU A 102 2.57 1.31 10.68
CA GLU A 102 3.55 2.41 10.71
C GLU A 102 4.24 2.65 9.37
N VAL A 103 4.46 1.58 8.59
CA VAL A 103 5.07 1.66 7.26
C VAL A 103 4.23 2.51 6.28
N LEU A 104 2.95 2.74 6.60
CA LEU A 104 2.01 3.56 5.82
C LEU A 104 1.86 4.99 6.34
N LYS A 105 2.66 5.44 7.30
CA LYS A 105 2.69 6.86 7.70
C LYS A 105 3.33 7.72 6.60
N GLU A 106 2.86 8.94 6.49
CA GLU A 106 3.35 9.97 5.58
C GLU A 106 4.83 10.29 5.81
N ASP A 107 5.25 10.35 7.06
CA ASP A 107 6.63 10.66 7.47
C ASP A 107 7.54 9.43 7.55
N HIS A 108 7.03 8.23 7.19
CA HIS A 108 7.83 7.01 7.26
C HIS A 108 8.95 7.06 6.21
N PRO A 109 10.22 6.75 6.55
CA PRO A 109 11.35 6.87 5.63
C PRO A 109 11.25 6.04 4.34
N THR A 110 10.44 4.98 4.34
CA THR A 110 10.22 4.15 3.13
C THR A 110 9.22 4.74 2.16
N GLN A 111 8.38 5.70 2.59
CA GLN A 111 7.30 6.30 1.78
C GLN A 111 6.35 5.26 1.16
N PHE A 112 6.23 4.08 1.77
CA PHE A 112 5.51 2.94 1.18
C PHE A 112 3.98 3.13 1.16
N LYS A 113 3.48 4.11 1.94
CA LYS A 113 2.13 4.68 1.81
C LYS A 113 1.77 4.92 0.35
N TYR A 114 2.63 5.63 -0.39
CA TYR A 114 2.40 5.99 -1.79
C TYR A 114 2.37 4.78 -2.71
N PHE A 115 3.27 3.81 -2.52
CA PHE A 115 3.26 2.57 -3.31
C PHE A 115 1.95 1.79 -3.11
N SER A 116 1.45 1.73 -1.87
CA SER A 116 0.15 1.11 -1.60
C SER A 116 -1.01 1.85 -2.29
N MET A 117 -0.91 3.18 -2.39
CA MET A 117 -1.94 4.01 -3.01
C MET A 117 -2.05 3.82 -4.52
N VAL A 118 -0.93 3.56 -5.22
CA VAL A 118 -0.90 3.33 -6.68
C VAL A 118 -1.94 2.30 -7.13
N TRP A 119 -2.07 1.20 -6.39
CA TRP A 119 -2.95 0.07 -6.75
C TRP A 119 -4.45 0.37 -6.63
N GLY A 120 -4.83 1.50 -6.02
CA GLY A 120 -6.20 1.96 -5.97
C GLY A 120 -6.46 3.29 -6.70
N LEU A 121 -5.44 3.88 -7.34
CA LEU A 121 -5.64 5.05 -8.20
C LEU A 121 -6.61 4.70 -9.35
N PRO A 122 -7.63 5.52 -9.63
CA PRO A 122 -8.58 5.28 -10.72
C PRO A 122 -7.92 4.91 -12.05
N ALA A 123 -6.95 5.70 -12.55
CA ALA A 123 -6.31 5.43 -13.83
C ALA A 123 -5.64 4.05 -13.87
N HIS A 124 -5.03 3.63 -12.77
CA HIS A 124 -4.34 2.35 -12.66
C HIS A 124 -5.31 1.18 -12.43
N ALA A 125 -6.17 1.27 -11.41
CA ALA A 125 -7.08 0.21 -11.00
C ALA A 125 -8.13 -0.11 -12.07
N ASP A 126 -8.72 0.90 -12.71
CA ASP A 126 -9.76 0.67 -13.73
C ASP A 126 -9.17 0.15 -15.05
N SER A 127 -7.93 0.53 -15.36
CA SER A 127 -7.16 -0.10 -16.45
C SER A 127 -6.94 -1.59 -16.18
N GLN A 128 -6.61 -1.96 -14.93
CA GLN A 128 -6.43 -3.36 -14.53
C GLN A 128 -7.74 -4.15 -14.53
N ASN A 129 -8.87 -3.51 -14.23
CA ASN A 129 -10.19 -4.15 -14.33
C ASN A 129 -10.53 -4.62 -15.76
N LYS A 130 -9.80 -4.15 -16.79
CA LYS A 130 -9.92 -4.61 -18.19
C LYS A 130 -9.00 -5.78 -18.54
N LEU A 131 -8.44 -6.48 -17.56
CA LEU A 131 -7.50 -7.58 -17.80
C LEU A 131 -8.11 -8.70 -18.65
N PHE A 132 -9.39 -9.03 -18.43
CA PHE A 132 -10.07 -10.08 -19.21
C PHE A 132 -10.11 -9.71 -20.70
N GLU A 133 -10.58 -8.50 -21.03
CA GLU A 133 -10.64 -7.98 -22.39
C GLU A 133 -9.25 -7.79 -23.00
N THR A 134 -8.27 -7.37 -22.19
CA THR A 134 -6.86 -7.26 -22.58
C THR A 134 -6.35 -8.62 -23.06
N VAL A 135 -6.59 -9.70 -22.31
CA VAL A 135 -6.20 -11.07 -22.70
C VAL A 135 -6.93 -11.51 -23.97
N LYS A 136 -8.20 -11.14 -24.14
CA LYS A 136 -9.00 -11.54 -25.31
C LYS A 136 -8.62 -10.79 -26.59
N THR A 137 -8.13 -9.55 -26.48
CA THR A 137 -7.94 -8.64 -27.63
C THR A 137 -6.50 -8.23 -27.87
N GLY A 138 -5.62 -8.40 -26.90
CA GLY A 138 -4.26 -7.85 -26.89
C GLY A 138 -4.19 -6.33 -26.68
N GLN A 139 -5.32 -5.63 -26.53
CA GLN A 139 -5.32 -4.18 -26.32
C GLN A 139 -4.97 -3.82 -24.88
N PRO A 140 -4.18 -2.77 -24.62
CA PRO A 140 -3.88 -2.32 -23.26
C PRO A 140 -5.14 -1.96 -22.47
N GLY A 141 -5.18 -2.31 -21.19
CA GLY A 141 -6.33 -2.02 -20.33
C GLY A 141 -6.68 -0.54 -20.22
N CYS A 142 -5.69 0.36 -20.23
CA CYS A 142 -5.90 1.82 -20.24
C CYS A 142 -6.60 2.31 -21.53
N LYS A 143 -6.33 1.65 -22.67
CA LYS A 143 -7.02 1.93 -23.93
C LYS A 143 -8.48 1.48 -23.86
N LEU A 144 -8.72 0.31 -23.30
CA LEU A 144 -10.06 -0.26 -23.14
C LEU A 144 -10.91 0.49 -22.11
N ALA A 145 -10.31 1.00 -21.03
CA ALA A 145 -11.01 1.71 -19.97
C ALA A 145 -11.24 3.19 -20.28
N PHE A 146 -10.24 3.86 -20.89
CA PHE A 146 -10.21 5.31 -21.00
C PHE A 146 -9.86 5.84 -22.41
N GLY A 147 -9.62 4.96 -23.38
CA GLY A 147 -9.20 5.35 -24.73
C GLY A 147 -7.77 5.89 -24.82
N ALA A 148 -6.96 5.77 -23.76
CA ALA A 148 -5.56 6.22 -23.75
C ALA A 148 -4.62 5.16 -24.32
N ASP A 149 -3.57 5.57 -25.02
CA ASP A 149 -2.63 4.60 -25.61
C ASP A 149 -1.68 4.00 -24.56
N HIS A 150 -1.41 4.72 -23.47
CA HIS A 150 -0.67 4.23 -22.32
C HIS A 150 -1.07 4.94 -21.02
N LEU A 151 -0.77 4.30 -19.88
CA LEU A 151 -1.12 4.79 -18.55
C LEU A 151 -0.64 6.22 -18.27
N PHE A 152 0.58 6.58 -18.69
CA PHE A 152 1.13 7.92 -18.41
C PHE A 152 0.29 9.06 -19.03
N GLN A 153 -0.41 8.84 -20.15
CA GLN A 153 -1.35 9.85 -20.69
C GLN A 153 -2.52 10.13 -19.76
N LEU A 154 -2.90 9.17 -18.91
CA LEU A 154 -3.94 9.34 -17.90
C LEU A 154 -3.38 10.05 -16.67
N LEU A 155 -2.19 9.65 -16.22
CA LEU A 155 -1.51 10.29 -15.09
C LEU A 155 -1.24 11.78 -15.36
N ASP A 156 -0.78 12.14 -16.56
CA ASP A 156 -0.50 13.53 -16.94
C ASP A 156 -1.74 14.44 -16.87
N LYS A 157 -2.96 13.88 -16.83
CA LYS A 157 -4.23 14.63 -16.70
C LYS A 157 -4.63 14.89 -15.26
N ASP A 158 -4.08 14.15 -14.30
CA ASP A 158 -4.36 14.31 -12.86
C ASP A 158 -3.03 14.45 -12.09
N PRO A 159 -2.64 15.68 -11.71
CA PRO A 159 -1.39 15.92 -10.98
C PRO A 159 -1.28 15.14 -9.67
N MET A 160 -2.41 14.85 -9.00
CA MET A 160 -2.41 14.08 -7.75
C MET A 160 -2.12 12.60 -8.03
N GLU A 161 -2.79 12.00 -9.02
CA GLU A 161 -2.49 10.60 -9.40
C GLU A 161 -1.05 10.46 -9.91
N HIS A 162 -0.57 11.44 -10.68
CA HIS A 162 0.80 11.45 -11.18
C HIS A 162 1.83 11.51 -10.05
N GLU A 163 1.62 12.38 -9.07
CA GLU A 163 2.53 12.50 -7.93
C GLU A 163 2.53 11.24 -7.08
N VAL A 164 1.36 10.69 -6.76
CA VAL A 164 1.24 9.42 -6.01
C VAL A 164 1.94 8.29 -6.77
N PHE A 165 1.77 8.21 -8.08
CA PHE A 165 2.44 7.21 -8.91
C PHE A 165 3.96 7.35 -8.85
N ASN A 166 4.48 8.57 -9.05
CA ASN A 166 5.92 8.84 -9.04
C ASN A 166 6.55 8.55 -7.67
N GLN A 167 5.91 8.98 -6.58
CA GLN A 167 6.38 8.69 -5.23
C GLN A 167 6.30 7.19 -4.93
N GLY A 168 5.21 6.53 -5.32
CA GLY A 168 5.03 5.10 -5.12
C GLY A 168 6.09 4.27 -5.85
N MET A 169 6.39 4.58 -7.11
CA MET A 169 7.45 3.91 -7.86
C MET A 169 8.84 4.21 -7.27
N THR A 170 9.08 5.43 -6.79
CA THR A 170 10.33 5.79 -6.11
C THR A 170 10.52 4.96 -4.82
N ALA A 171 9.47 4.85 -4.00
CA ALA A 171 9.48 4.04 -2.78
C ALA A 171 9.78 2.56 -3.05
N HIS A 172 9.19 1.99 -4.12
CA HIS A 172 9.46 0.62 -4.53
C HIS A 172 10.90 0.42 -5.01
N SER A 173 11.39 1.31 -5.87
CA SER A 173 12.76 1.30 -6.38
C SER A 173 13.80 1.44 -5.27
N ASN A 174 13.53 2.22 -4.22
CA ASN A 174 14.42 2.32 -3.06
C ASN A 174 14.61 0.98 -2.35
N ILE A 175 13.54 0.21 -2.15
CA ILE A 175 13.59 -1.09 -1.49
C ILE A 175 14.35 -2.10 -2.38
N GLN A 176 13.97 -2.17 -3.66
CA GLN A 176 14.64 -3.07 -4.60
C GLN A 176 16.11 -2.71 -4.81
N GLY A 177 16.43 -1.43 -4.92
CA GLY A 177 17.80 -0.94 -5.12
C GLY A 177 18.73 -1.32 -3.98
N LYS A 178 18.28 -1.22 -2.72
CA LYS A 178 19.04 -1.70 -1.56
C LYS A 178 19.33 -3.20 -1.63
N ILE A 179 18.34 -4.00 -2.05
CA ILE A 179 18.51 -5.44 -2.21
C ILE A 179 19.52 -5.73 -3.33
N ILE A 180 19.40 -5.05 -4.48
CA ILE A 180 20.32 -5.20 -5.62
C ILE A 180 21.76 -4.85 -5.21
N ALA A 181 21.95 -3.68 -4.59
CA ALA A 181 23.27 -3.21 -4.14
C ALA A 181 23.95 -4.19 -3.16
N ALA A 182 23.17 -4.86 -2.31
CA ALA A 182 23.67 -5.85 -1.36
C ALA A 182 23.84 -7.26 -1.95
N SER A 183 23.10 -7.60 -3.02
CA SER A 183 23.07 -8.96 -3.58
C SER A 183 24.13 -9.20 -4.66
N TYR A 184 24.66 -8.14 -5.26
CA TYR A 184 25.70 -8.22 -6.28
C TYR A 184 26.98 -7.54 -5.80
N ASP A 185 28.11 -8.17 -6.10
CA ASP A 185 29.43 -7.68 -5.76
C ASP A 185 29.91 -6.65 -6.81
N PHE A 186 29.50 -5.39 -6.61
CA PHE A 186 29.82 -4.26 -7.50
C PHE A 186 31.30 -3.82 -7.44
N SER A 187 32.09 -4.29 -6.47
CA SER A 187 33.55 -4.04 -6.38
C SER A 187 34.31 -4.45 -7.65
N LYS A 188 33.76 -5.41 -8.39
CA LYS A 188 34.31 -5.93 -9.65
C LYS A 188 34.10 -4.99 -10.83
N CYS A 189 33.22 -4.01 -10.71
CA CYS A 189 32.91 -3.07 -11.76
C CYS A 189 33.79 -1.82 -11.64
N LYS A 190 34.18 -1.24 -12.78
CA LYS A 190 34.92 0.03 -12.85
C LYS A 190 34.05 1.22 -13.26
N LYS A 191 32.83 0.93 -13.71
CA LYS A 191 31.86 1.90 -14.20
C LYS A 191 30.50 1.23 -14.26
N VAL A 192 29.51 1.84 -13.62
CA VAL A 192 28.10 1.45 -13.69
C VAL A 192 27.34 2.54 -14.45
N VAL A 193 26.48 2.13 -15.38
CA VAL A 193 25.63 3.05 -16.15
C VAL A 193 24.19 2.58 -16.02
N ASP A 194 23.34 3.42 -15.43
CA ASP A 194 21.92 3.18 -15.25
C ASP A 194 21.13 3.79 -16.42
N VAL A 195 20.88 2.98 -17.45
CA VAL A 195 20.14 3.41 -18.65
C VAL A 195 18.65 3.45 -18.33
N GLY A 196 18.09 4.67 -18.27
CA GLY A 196 16.71 4.88 -17.84
C GLY A 196 16.53 5.03 -16.32
N GLY A 197 17.61 5.33 -15.58
CA GLY A 197 17.63 5.41 -14.12
C GLY A 197 16.77 6.52 -13.47
N SER A 198 16.04 7.31 -14.25
CA SER A 198 15.17 8.39 -13.77
C SER A 198 15.91 9.33 -12.80
N LYS A 199 15.54 9.38 -11.51
CA LYS A 199 16.19 10.19 -10.46
C LYS A 199 17.59 9.69 -10.06
N GLY A 200 18.08 8.60 -10.65
CA GLY A 200 19.40 8.01 -10.32
C GLY A 200 19.43 7.25 -9.00
N THR A 201 18.27 6.90 -8.44
CA THR A 201 18.14 6.27 -7.13
C THR A 201 18.91 4.96 -7.03
N LEU A 202 18.85 4.10 -8.05
CA LEU A 202 19.52 2.80 -8.03
C LEU A 202 21.05 2.96 -8.03
N VAL A 203 21.59 3.77 -8.95
CA VAL A 203 23.03 4.00 -9.01
C VAL A 203 23.56 4.67 -7.75
N GLN A 204 22.80 5.60 -7.15
CA GLN A 204 23.18 6.20 -5.88
C GLN A 204 23.27 5.15 -4.77
N LEU A 205 22.27 4.26 -4.65
CA LEU A 205 22.28 3.19 -3.64
C LEU A 205 23.43 2.19 -3.83
N ILE A 206 23.82 1.92 -5.09
CA ILE A 206 25.00 1.10 -5.38
C ILE A 206 26.27 1.81 -4.90
N LEU A 207 26.44 3.09 -5.24
CA LEU A 207 27.62 3.87 -4.85
C LEU A 207 27.73 4.05 -3.33
N ASP A 208 26.61 4.26 -2.63
CA ASP A 208 26.57 4.39 -1.17
C ASP A 208 26.97 3.07 -0.47
N ALA A 209 26.63 1.92 -1.06
CA ALA A 209 26.98 0.61 -0.53
C ALA A 209 28.45 0.21 -0.81
N HIS A 210 29.06 0.77 -1.86
CA HIS A 210 30.42 0.44 -2.32
C HIS A 210 31.29 1.71 -2.49
N PRO A 211 31.56 2.47 -1.40
CA PRO A 211 32.26 3.75 -1.49
C PRO A 211 33.71 3.57 -1.96
N GLY A 212 34.07 4.20 -3.07
CA GLY A 212 35.42 4.16 -3.65
C GLY A 212 35.66 3.00 -4.62
N GLU A 213 34.65 2.16 -4.89
CA GLU A 213 34.69 1.09 -5.87
C GLU A 213 33.55 1.32 -6.89
N CYS A 214 33.92 1.45 -8.18
CA CYS A 214 33.20 2.09 -9.30
C CYS A 214 33.44 3.59 -9.50
#